data_AF-A0A1M3QP33-F1
#
_entry.id   AF-A0A1M3QP33-F1
#
_cell.length_a   1.000
_cell.length_b   1.000
_cell.length_c   1.000
_cell.angle_alpha   90.00
_cell.angle_beta   90.00
_cell.angle_gamma   90.00
#
_symmetry.space_group_name_H-M   'P 1'
#
loop_
_entity.id
_entity.type
_entity.pdbx_description
1 polymer ?
#
loop_
_entity_poly.entity_id
_entity_poly.type
_entity_poly.pdbx_seq_one_letter_code
_entity_poly.pdbx_strand_id
1 'polypeptide(L)'
;MEILQEKLKNDPLANGSVTEILVDDADIKIITGDWKKETTGGYEPTLLLNNSKQPSGARFEPEIKKKERYQVYFYYPRIQNEADALYIKVYNGRKQTSEIIQSRDIKIVGQTSGEWVNL
;
A
#
# COMPACT_ATOMS: atom_id res chain seq x y z
N MET A 1 -17.56 -29.66 -11.24
CA MET A 1 -16.93 -28.39 -11.66
C MET A 1 -16.63 -27.44 -10.48
N GLU A 2 -17.03 -27.74 -9.24
CA GLU A 2 -16.82 -26.85 -8.08
C GLU A 2 -15.39 -26.88 -7.49
N ILE A 3 -14.68 -28.00 -7.62
CA ILE A 3 -13.35 -28.23 -7.01
C ILE A 3 -12.30 -27.20 -7.46
N LEU A 4 -12.36 -26.75 -8.72
CA LEU A 4 -11.39 -25.77 -9.24
C LEU A 4 -11.65 -24.37 -8.71
N GLN A 5 -12.92 -23.96 -8.57
CA GLN A 5 -13.26 -22.62 -8.07
C GLN A 5 -12.89 -22.48 -6.60
N GLU A 6 -13.13 -23.50 -5.79
CA GLU A 6 -12.68 -23.52 -4.39
C GLU A 6 -11.15 -23.56 -4.28
N LYS A 7 -10.48 -24.33 -5.14
CA LYS A 7 -9.01 -24.36 -5.16
C LYS A 7 -8.44 -22.98 -5.52
N LEU A 8 -8.96 -22.31 -6.55
CA LEU A 8 -8.49 -20.98 -6.96
C LEU A 8 -8.83 -19.88 -5.93
N LYS A 9 -9.91 -20.01 -5.16
CA LYS A 9 -10.19 -19.08 -4.04
C LYS A 9 -9.14 -19.18 -2.93
N ASN A 10 -8.60 -20.37 -2.69
CA ASN A 10 -7.69 -20.64 -1.57
C ASN A 10 -6.21 -20.69 -1.98
N ASP A 11 -5.93 -20.91 -3.26
CA ASP A 11 -4.60 -21.01 -3.88
C ASP A 11 -4.67 -20.38 -5.29
N PRO A 12 -4.84 -19.04 -5.38
CA PRO A 12 -5.07 -18.36 -6.65
C PRO A 12 -3.89 -18.47 -7.62
N LEU A 13 -2.68 -18.67 -7.09
CA LEU A 13 -1.46 -18.88 -7.89
C LEU A 13 -1.19 -20.37 -8.18
N ALA A 14 -2.05 -21.26 -7.70
CA ALA A 14 -1.98 -22.72 -7.87
C ALA A 14 -0.61 -23.35 -7.50
N ASN A 15 0.15 -22.68 -6.63
CA ASN A 15 1.51 -23.07 -6.22
C ASN A 15 1.65 -23.23 -4.70
N GLY A 16 0.55 -23.09 -3.95
CA GLY A 16 0.51 -23.21 -2.50
C GLY A 16 1.10 -22.01 -1.75
N SER A 17 1.46 -20.92 -2.45
CA SER A 17 1.91 -19.69 -1.80
C SER A 17 0.78 -19.03 -1.04
N VAL A 18 1.13 -18.16 -0.10
CA VAL A 18 0.15 -17.27 0.52
C VAL A 18 -0.31 -16.28 -0.55
N THR A 19 -1.60 -16.03 -0.63
CA THR A 19 -2.12 -14.90 -1.40
C THR A 19 -1.49 -13.61 -0.89
N GLU A 20 -1.02 -12.78 -1.81
CA GLU A 20 -0.54 -11.45 -1.49
C GLU A 20 -1.65 -10.66 -0.77
N ILE A 21 -1.26 -9.90 0.26
CA ILE A 21 -2.18 -9.04 0.99
C ILE A 21 -2.04 -7.64 0.40
N LEU A 22 -3.06 -7.20 -0.31
CA LEU A 22 -3.18 -5.85 -0.83
C LEU A 22 -4.20 -5.08 0.00
N VAL A 23 -3.87 -3.84 0.35
CA VAL A 23 -4.79 -2.86 0.93
C VAL A 23 -4.69 -1.58 0.14
N ASP A 24 -5.81 -0.91 -0.06
CA ASP A 24 -5.89 0.36 -0.78
C ASP A 24 -6.64 1.42 0.04
N ASP A 25 -6.81 2.64 -0.48
CA ASP A 25 -7.43 3.75 0.24
C ASP A 25 -8.84 3.44 0.78
N ALA A 26 -9.55 2.50 0.16
CA ALA A 26 -10.84 2.00 0.65
C ALA A 26 -10.75 1.20 1.96
N ASP A 27 -9.57 0.66 2.31
CA ASP A 27 -9.32 -0.21 3.47
C ASP A 27 -8.74 0.54 4.67
N ILE A 28 -8.69 1.87 4.63
CA ILE A 28 -8.14 2.68 5.72
C ILE A 28 -8.97 2.48 6.98
N LYS A 29 -8.28 2.14 8.07
CA LYS A 29 -8.91 1.92 9.38
C LYS A 29 -9.01 3.20 10.19
N ILE A 30 -7.96 4.02 10.17
CA ILE A 30 -7.90 5.30 10.88
C ILE A 30 -7.31 6.34 9.95
N ILE A 31 -7.97 7.49 9.84
CA ILE A 31 -7.50 8.63 9.06
C ILE A 31 -7.55 9.90 9.92
N THR A 32 -6.52 10.73 9.81
CA THR A 32 -6.43 12.04 10.47
C THR A 32 -5.97 13.10 9.48
N GLY A 33 -6.57 14.29 9.58
CA GLY A 33 -6.34 15.42 8.67
C GLY A 33 -7.29 15.43 7.46
N ASP A 34 -7.15 16.46 6.63
CA ASP A 34 -8.05 16.72 5.51
C ASP A 34 -7.55 16.04 4.23
N TRP A 35 -7.92 14.77 4.06
CA TRP A 35 -7.62 14.00 2.86
C TRP A 35 -8.74 14.13 1.83
N LYS A 36 -8.37 14.33 0.56
CA LYS A 36 -9.28 14.37 -0.57
C LYS A 36 -9.05 13.17 -1.47
N LYS A 37 -10.14 12.49 -1.85
CA LYS A 37 -10.11 11.41 -2.84
C LYS A 37 -9.93 11.97 -4.25
N GLU A 38 -9.01 11.38 -5.01
CA GLU A 38 -8.81 11.63 -6.44
C GLU A 38 -8.90 10.32 -7.22
N THR A 39 -9.27 10.40 -8.50
CA THR A 39 -9.58 9.24 -9.34
C THR A 39 -8.53 8.96 -10.42
N THR A 40 -7.33 9.52 -10.29
CA THR A 40 -6.26 9.46 -11.30
C THR A 40 -4.89 9.41 -10.64
N GLY A 41 -4.02 8.51 -11.10
CA GLY A 41 -2.63 8.40 -10.62
C GLY A 41 -2.42 7.41 -9.46
N GLY A 42 -3.48 6.72 -9.02
CA GLY A 42 -3.40 5.66 -8.02
C GLY A 42 -2.81 4.37 -8.58
N TYR A 43 -2.59 3.39 -7.70
CA TYR A 43 -2.40 1.99 -8.11
C TYR A 43 -3.72 1.44 -8.66
N GLU A 44 -4.78 1.71 -7.91
CA GLU A 44 -6.16 1.40 -8.23
C GLU A 44 -6.89 2.66 -8.73
N PRO A 45 -8.21 2.62 -8.96
CA PRO A 45 -8.94 3.75 -9.51
C PRO A 45 -8.89 5.02 -8.66
N THR A 46 -8.56 4.93 -7.36
CA THR A 46 -8.49 6.09 -6.47
C THR A 46 -7.17 6.20 -5.70
N LEU A 47 -6.95 7.40 -5.15
CA LEU A 47 -5.95 7.65 -4.11
C LEU A 47 -6.42 8.80 -3.21
N LEU A 48 -5.73 9.00 -2.08
CA LEU A 48 -5.96 10.14 -1.21
C LEU A 48 -4.80 11.14 -1.27
N LEU A 49 -5.15 12.41 -1.43
CA LEU A 49 -4.23 13.54 -1.39
C LEU A 49 -4.46 14.37 -0.14
N ASN A 50 -3.36 14.86 0.45
CA ASN A 50 -3.41 15.84 1.52
C ASN A 50 -2.45 16.99 1.19
N ASN A 51 -2.99 18.20 1.08
CA ASN A 51 -2.24 19.42 0.77
C ASN A 51 -2.01 20.30 2.02
N SER A 52 -2.41 19.82 3.19
CA SER A 52 -2.22 20.51 4.45
C SER A 52 -0.78 20.37 4.93
N LYS A 53 -0.27 21.41 5.61
CA LYS A 53 1.01 21.36 6.33
C LYS A 53 0.84 20.81 7.75
N GLN A 54 -0.39 20.53 8.18
CA GLN A 54 -0.66 19.96 9.50
C GLN A 54 -0.32 18.46 9.52
N PRO A 55 0.08 17.91 10.68
CA PRO A 55 0.28 16.49 10.82
C PRO A 55 -0.99 15.70 10.43
N SER A 56 -0.84 14.79 9.47
CA SER A 56 -1.90 13.93 8.96
C SER A 56 -1.40 12.51 8.79
N GLY A 57 -2.30 11.53 8.82
CA GLY A 57 -1.94 10.14 8.62
C GLY A 57 -3.10 9.26 8.20
N ALA A 58 -2.77 8.15 7.54
CA ALA A 58 -3.67 7.04 7.27
C ALA A 58 -3.04 5.77 7.85
N ARG A 59 -3.86 4.93 8.49
CA ARG A 59 -3.44 3.65 9.07
C ARG A 59 -4.28 2.53 8.49
N PHE A 60 -3.59 1.52 8.01
CA PHE A 60 -4.15 0.27 7.51
C PHE A 60 -3.95 -0.84 8.55
N GLU A 61 -4.91 -1.74 8.64
CA GLU A 61 -4.87 -2.90 9.54
C GLU A 61 -5.34 -4.16 8.79
N PRO A 62 -4.55 -4.67 7.84
CA PRO A 62 -4.92 -5.88 7.10
C PRO A 62 -5.04 -7.11 8.01
N GLU A 63 -5.94 -8.01 7.66
CA GLU A 63 -6.03 -9.33 8.29
C GLU A 63 -4.86 -10.22 7.84
N ILE A 64 -4.03 -10.66 8.79
CA ILE A 64 -2.92 -11.57 8.55
C ILE A 64 -3.36 -13.01 8.82
N LYS A 65 -3.69 -13.76 7.76
CA LYS A 65 -4.23 -15.12 7.85
C LYS A 65 -3.20 -16.19 8.25
N LYS A 66 -1.92 -15.95 7.99
CA LYS A 66 -0.84 -16.89 8.30
C LYS A 66 0.29 -16.19 9.06
N LYS A 67 0.81 -16.84 10.09
CA LYS A 67 1.87 -16.29 10.94
C LYS A 67 3.25 -16.63 10.36
N GLU A 68 3.70 -15.81 9.42
CA GLU A 68 4.99 -15.99 8.74
C GLU A 68 5.68 -14.64 8.44
N ARG A 69 6.76 -14.68 7.65
CA ARG A 69 7.50 -13.47 7.24
C ARG A 69 6.88 -12.92 5.97
N TYR A 70 6.58 -11.63 6.00
CA TYR A 70 6.08 -10.87 4.87
C TYR A 70 7.11 -9.82 4.47
N GLN A 71 7.32 -9.65 3.17
CA GLN A 71 7.94 -8.45 2.64
C GLN A 71 6.85 -7.40 2.45
N VAL A 72 7.05 -6.21 2.99
CA VAL A 72 6.08 -5.12 2.87
C VAL A 72 6.54 -4.19 1.76
N TYR A 73 5.58 -3.78 0.94
CA TYR A 73 5.79 -2.80 -0.11
C TYR A 73 4.76 -1.68 0.03
N PHE A 74 5.15 -0.49 -0.40
CA PHE A 74 4.26 0.66 -0.56
C PHE A 74 4.26 1.09 -2.01
N TYR A 75 3.07 1.25 -2.60
CA TYR A 75 2.97 1.84 -3.91
C TYR A 75 3.14 3.35 -3.81
N TYR A 76 4.21 3.88 -4.41
CA TYR A 76 4.46 5.31 -4.50
C TYR A 76 3.86 5.86 -5.80
N PRO A 77 2.76 6.63 -5.75
CA PRO A 77 2.20 7.25 -6.94
C PRO A 77 3.02 8.47 -7.36
N ARG A 78 3.30 8.63 -8.66
CA ARG A 78 3.91 9.84 -9.19
C ARG A 78 2.83 10.85 -9.52
N ILE A 79 2.83 11.93 -8.77
CA ILE A 79 1.84 12.99 -8.93
C ILE A 79 2.52 14.34 -9.00
N GLN A 80 1.84 15.31 -9.62
CA GLN A 80 2.32 16.68 -9.59
C GLN A 80 2.32 17.21 -8.16
N ASN A 81 3.36 17.96 -7.79
CA ASN A 81 3.51 18.55 -6.46
C ASN A 81 3.50 17.52 -5.32
N GLU A 82 4.08 16.34 -5.54
CA GLU A 82 4.29 15.35 -4.50
C GLU A 82 5.17 15.87 -3.35
N ALA A 83 5.00 15.30 -2.16
CA ALA A 83 5.84 15.60 -1.01
C ALA A 83 7.28 15.12 -1.23
N ASP A 84 8.26 15.91 -0.77
CA ASP A 84 9.69 15.56 -0.83
C ASP A 84 10.00 14.22 -0.14
N ALA A 85 9.25 13.90 0.92
CA ALA A 85 9.36 12.62 1.63
C ALA A 85 8.03 12.15 2.22
N LEU A 86 7.88 10.82 2.30
CA LEU A 86 6.82 10.14 3.04
C LEU A 86 7.42 9.43 4.26
N TYR A 87 6.76 9.52 5.40
CA TYR A 87 7.16 8.88 6.64
C TYR A 87 6.23 7.73 6.94
N ILE A 88 6.73 6.50 6.86
CA ILE A 88 5.92 5.29 7.02
C ILE A 88 6.36 4.56 8.29
N LYS A 89 5.37 4.06 9.03
CA LYS A 89 5.59 3.24 10.22
C LYS A 89 4.98 1.86 9.98
N VAL A 90 5.79 0.82 10.14
CA VAL A 90 5.34 -0.57 10.00
C VAL A 90 5.37 -1.23 11.37
N TYR A 91 4.24 -1.78 11.82
CA TYR A 91 4.15 -2.53 13.07
C TYR A 91 3.88 -4.00 12.79
N ASN A 92 4.79 -4.88 13.20
CA ASN A 92 4.70 -6.32 12.92
C ASN A 92 4.00 -7.13 14.03
N GLY A 93 3.23 -6.47 14.90
CA GLY A 93 2.61 -7.10 16.07
C GLY A 93 3.53 -7.17 17.31
N ARG A 94 4.79 -6.78 17.20
CA ARG A 94 5.76 -6.74 18.32
C ARG A 94 6.58 -5.46 18.38
N LYS A 95 7.07 -5.01 17.23
CA LYS A 95 7.95 -3.85 17.09
C LYS A 95 7.47 -2.97 15.94
N GLN A 96 7.64 -1.67 16.12
CA GLN A 96 7.49 -0.67 15.06
C GLN A 96 8.85 -0.35 14.43
N THR A 97 8.91 -0.32 13.10
CA THR A 97 10.00 0.28 12.31
C THR A 97 9.50 1.56 11.65
N SER A 98 10.42 2.43 11.24
CA SER A 98 10.11 3.71 10.60
C SER A 98 10.97 3.87 9.38
N GLU A 99 10.32 4.00 8.23
CA GLU A 99 10.95 4.18 6.93
C GLU A 99 10.65 5.58 6.42
N ILE A 100 11.62 6.19 5.76
CA ILE A 100 11.47 7.48 5.10
C ILE A 100 11.69 7.26 3.62
N ILE A 101 10.63 7.39 2.84
CA ILE A 101 10.72 7.35 1.38
C ILE A 101 11.01 8.76 0.88
N GLN A 102 12.15 8.98 0.27
CA GLN A 102 12.51 10.23 -0.38
C GLN A 102 12.03 10.21 -1.84
N SER A 103 11.23 11.19 -2.27
CA SER A 103 10.72 11.30 -3.64
C SER A 103 11.85 11.20 -4.69
N ARG A 104 12.98 11.86 -4.41
CA ARG A 104 14.16 11.89 -5.30
C ARG A 104 14.81 10.53 -5.54
N ASP A 105 14.60 9.57 -4.63
CA ASP A 105 15.20 8.24 -4.72
C ASP A 105 14.29 7.26 -5.49
N ILE A 106 13.04 7.66 -5.75
CA ILE A 106 12.08 6.87 -6.52
C ILE A 106 12.35 7.03 -8.01
N LYS A 107 12.76 5.94 -8.65
CA LYS A 107 12.94 5.84 -10.10
C LYS A 107 11.79 5.05 -10.68
N ILE A 108 10.95 5.73 -11.45
CA ILE A 108 9.86 5.09 -12.17
C ILE A 108 10.38 4.69 -13.54
N VAL A 109 10.35 3.40 -13.81
CA VAL A 109 10.84 2.85 -15.07
C VAL A 109 9.63 2.47 -15.93
N GLY A 110 9.46 3.13 -17.08
CA GLY A 110 8.42 2.80 -18.06
C GLY A 110 7.24 3.77 -18.08
N GLN A 111 6.06 3.26 -18.43
CA GLN A 111 4.81 4.04 -18.58
C GLN A 111 3.87 3.93 -17.35
N THR A 112 4.36 3.43 -16.22
CA THR A 112 3.53 3.28 -15.01
C THR A 112 3.29 4.63 -14.33
N SER A 113 2.16 4.75 -13.63
CA SER A 113 1.79 5.93 -12.83
C SER A 113 2.50 5.98 -11.46
N GLY A 114 3.37 5.01 -11.16
CA GLY A 114 4.02 4.85 -9.86
C GLY A 114 4.94 3.63 -9.82
N GLU A 115 5.44 3.32 -8.62
CA GLU A 115 6.41 2.24 -8.37
C GLU A 115 6.17 1.56 -7.02
N TRP A 116 6.45 0.26 -6.93
CA TRP A 116 6.42 -0.47 -5.66
C TRP A 116 7.76 -0.32 -4.92
N VAL A 117 7.71 0.31 -3.76
CA VAL A 117 8.88 0.57 -2.92
C VAL A 117 8.91 -0.41 -1.76
N ASN A 118 10.06 -1.06 -1.56
CA ASN A 118 10.29 -1.96 -0.43
C ASN A 118 10.43 -1.17 0.88
N LEU A 119 9.76 -1.63 1.94
CA LEU A 119 9.81 -1.07 3.30
C LEU A 119 10.61 -1.97 4.26
#